data_AF-A0A652YNT2-F1
#
_entry.id   AF-A0A652YNT2-F1
#
_cell.length_a   1.000
_cell.length_b   1.000
_cell.length_c   1.000
_cell.angle_alpha   90.00
_cell.angle_beta   90.00
_cell.angle_gamma   90.00
#
_symmetry.space_group_name_H-M   'P 1'
#
loop_
_entity.id
_entity.type
_entity.pdbx_description
1 polymer ?
#
loop_
_entity_poly.entity_id
_entity_poly.type
_entity_poly.pdbx_seq_one_letter_code
_entity_poly.pdbx_strand_id
1 'polypeptide(L)'
;MADTTGVADTTGVAATTVAEVIAELAALEDPKARAVNEKHGDDHGVNLSKLRAIAKRLKTQQKLAQQLWKTEDTAARLLAILICRPKAFDRDELDAMLREARTPKVHDWLVNYVVKKNPHCEELRLAWSEDPDPVVASAGWALTTERVAKKPEGLDLARLLDVIEAEMKDAPDRLQWAMNHTLAQIGIEHAEYRARAIDIGERLRVLEDYPTPPNCTSPFAPIWINEMVRRQNNA
;
A
#
# COMPACT_ATOMS: atom_id res chain seq x y z
N MET A 1 5.99 36.18 57.34
CA MET A 1 6.84 36.27 56.14
C MET A 1 6.31 35.27 55.13
N ALA A 2 5.88 35.80 53.99
CA ALA A 2 5.60 35.17 52.70
C ALA A 2 4.84 33.83 52.65
N ASP A 3 3.54 33.99 52.38
CA ASP A 3 2.75 33.20 51.43
C ASP A 3 3.45 33.18 50.04
N THR A 4 3.50 32.01 49.38
CA THR A 4 3.54 31.92 47.90
C THR A 4 3.11 30.53 47.41
N THR A 5 1.82 30.46 47.13
CA THR A 5 1.16 29.79 46.01
C THR A 5 1.95 29.64 44.70
N GLY A 6 1.60 28.58 43.94
CA GLY A 6 1.80 28.44 42.48
C GLY A 6 3.12 27.75 42.08
N VAL A 7 3.15 26.75 41.19
CA VAL A 7 2.45 26.70 39.90
C VAL A 7 2.02 25.26 39.59
N ALA A 8 0.70 25.07 39.47
CA ALA A 8 0.16 23.98 38.67
C ALA A 8 0.46 24.31 37.21
N ASP A 9 1.23 23.47 36.55
CA ASP A 9 1.51 23.58 35.12
C ASP A 9 0.26 23.14 34.34
N THR A 10 -0.70 24.04 34.22
CA THR A 10 -1.91 23.88 33.42
C THR A 10 -1.63 24.28 31.98
N THR A 11 -1.02 23.38 31.20
CA THR A 11 -1.17 23.35 29.73
C THR A 11 -1.14 21.92 29.17
N GLY A 12 -1.80 20.98 29.85
CA GLY A 12 -2.06 19.66 29.29
C GLY A 12 -3.22 19.71 28.30
N VAL A 13 -2.94 19.81 27.00
CA VAL A 13 -3.89 19.26 26.02
C VAL A 13 -4.05 17.80 26.40
N ALA A 14 -5.25 17.39 26.83
CA ALA A 14 -5.50 16.00 27.20
C ALA A 14 -5.00 15.10 26.07
N ALA A 15 -4.04 14.21 26.38
CA ALA A 15 -3.47 13.32 25.40
C ALA A 15 -4.59 12.43 24.87
N THR A 16 -4.87 12.51 23.56
CA THR A 16 -5.92 11.70 22.94
C THR A 16 -5.64 10.22 23.20
N THR A 17 -6.61 9.53 23.79
CA THR A 17 -6.47 8.12 24.16
C THR A 17 -6.91 7.21 23.03
N VAL A 18 -6.40 5.97 23.03
CA VAL A 18 -6.85 4.93 22.09
C VAL A 18 -8.36 4.72 22.19
N ALA A 19 -8.91 4.69 23.40
CA ALA A 19 -10.33 4.46 23.63
C ALA A 19 -11.21 5.56 23.00
N GLU A 20 -10.81 6.83 23.13
CA GLU A 20 -11.50 7.96 22.48
C GLU A 20 -11.49 7.83 20.96
N VAL A 21 -10.34 7.47 20.37
CA VAL A 21 -10.21 7.30 18.92
C VAL A 21 -11.03 6.12 18.42
N ILE A 22 -11.00 4.99 19.12
CA ILE A 22 -11.81 3.81 18.77
C ILE A 22 -13.30 4.14 18.81
N ALA A 23 -13.77 4.88 19.83
CA ALA A 23 -15.16 5.32 19.90
C ALA A 23 -15.53 6.24 18.73
N GLU A 24 -14.65 7.15 18.34
CA GLU A 24 -14.86 8.03 17.19
C GLU A 24 -14.87 7.25 15.86
N LEU A 25 -14.00 6.26 15.69
CA LEU A 25 -13.97 5.37 14.53
C LEU A 25 -15.24 4.53 14.43
N ALA A 26 -15.73 3.99 15.55
CA ALA A 26 -16.99 3.24 15.59
C ALA A 26 -18.19 4.10 15.17
N ALA A 27 -18.18 5.41 15.46
CA ALA A 27 -19.22 6.34 15.00
C ALA A 27 -19.15 6.63 13.48
N LEU A 28 -18.05 6.30 12.79
CA LEU A 28 -17.92 6.40 11.34
C LEU A 28 -18.41 5.15 10.59
N GLU A 29 -18.78 4.10 11.30
CA GLU A 29 -19.15 2.82 10.74
C GLU A 29 -20.47 2.91 9.96
N ASP A 30 -20.44 2.46 8.69
CA ASP A 30 -21.63 2.32 7.85
C ASP A 30 -21.81 0.86 7.44
N PRO A 31 -22.87 0.16 7.89
CA PRO A 31 -23.15 -1.23 7.54
C PRO A 31 -23.26 -1.49 6.04
N LYS A 32 -23.73 -0.50 5.26
CA LYS A 32 -23.81 -0.65 3.80
C LYS A 32 -22.42 -0.60 3.17
N ALA A 33 -21.57 0.31 3.65
CA ALA A 33 -20.18 0.38 3.20
C ALA A 33 -19.41 -0.89 3.58
N ARG A 34 -19.61 -1.40 4.81
CA ARG A 34 -19.06 -2.69 5.27
C ARG A 34 -19.43 -3.83 4.32
N ALA A 35 -20.72 -4.01 4.03
CA ALA A 35 -21.18 -5.10 3.17
C ALA A 35 -20.61 -5.03 1.74
N VAL A 36 -20.25 -3.84 1.25
CA VAL A 36 -19.55 -3.68 -0.03
C VAL A 36 -18.07 -4.01 0.13
N ASN A 37 -17.40 -3.47 1.15
CA ASN A 37 -15.97 -3.69 1.40
C ASN A 37 -15.65 -5.16 1.69
N GLU A 38 -16.51 -5.88 2.40
CA GLU A 38 -16.33 -7.30 2.73
C GLU A 38 -16.30 -8.17 1.46
N LYS A 39 -17.05 -7.80 0.41
CA LYS A 39 -16.99 -8.48 -0.90
C LYS A 39 -15.63 -8.32 -1.57
N HIS A 40 -14.85 -7.32 -1.15
CA HIS A 40 -13.49 -7.06 -1.62
C HIS A 40 -12.43 -7.50 -0.59
N GLY A 41 -12.83 -8.18 0.49
CA GLY A 41 -11.91 -8.69 1.53
C GLY A 41 -11.56 -7.68 2.63
N ASP A 42 -12.22 -6.52 2.68
CA ASP A 42 -12.01 -5.48 3.69
C ASP A 42 -13.15 -5.47 4.72
N ASP A 43 -12.83 -5.71 6.00
CA ASP A 43 -13.80 -5.87 7.10
C ASP A 43 -14.13 -4.56 7.85
N HIS A 44 -14.18 -3.43 7.14
CA HIS A 44 -14.49 -2.13 7.73
C HIS A 44 -15.65 -1.41 7.04
N GLY A 45 -16.50 -0.73 7.81
CA GLY A 45 -17.55 0.16 7.29
C GLY A 45 -17.17 1.63 7.26
N VAL A 46 -15.93 1.98 7.65
CA VAL A 46 -15.54 3.38 7.78
C VAL A 46 -15.43 4.13 6.45
N ASN A 47 -15.98 5.35 6.43
CA ASN A 47 -15.79 6.27 5.32
C ASN A 47 -14.34 6.81 5.32
N LEU A 48 -13.56 6.47 4.29
CA LEU A 48 -12.13 6.82 4.20
C LEU A 48 -11.85 8.33 4.14
N SER A 49 -12.78 9.14 3.62
CA SER A 49 -12.65 10.60 3.63
C SER A 49 -12.79 11.17 5.05
N LYS A 50 -13.74 10.64 5.84
CA LYS A 50 -13.90 10.99 7.26
C LYS A 50 -12.72 10.49 8.09
N LEU A 51 -12.23 9.28 7.83
CA LEU A 51 -11.01 8.73 8.45
C LEU A 51 -9.81 9.67 8.23
N ARG A 52 -9.63 10.17 7.01
CA ARG A 52 -8.56 11.15 6.70
C ARG A 52 -8.76 12.49 7.40
N ALA A 53 -10.01 12.91 7.66
CA ALA A 53 -10.28 14.11 8.46
C ALA A 53 -9.84 13.93 9.92
N ILE A 54 -10.08 12.75 10.51
CA ILE A 54 -9.55 12.39 11.84
C ILE A 54 -8.02 12.44 11.82
N ALA A 55 -7.37 11.77 10.85
CA ALA A 55 -5.92 11.79 10.71
C ALA A 55 -5.35 13.21 10.59
N LYS A 56 -6.02 14.09 9.83
CA LYS A 56 -5.63 15.50 9.68
C LYS A 56 -5.70 16.26 11.01
N ARG A 57 -6.73 16.02 11.83
CA ARG A 57 -6.88 16.62 13.16
C ARG A 57 -5.82 16.12 14.14
N LEU A 58 -5.59 14.80 14.16
CA LEU A 58 -4.61 14.17 15.05
C LEU A 58 -3.17 14.52 14.67
N LYS A 59 -2.89 14.74 13.39
CA LYS A 59 -1.53 14.88 12.83
C LYS A 59 -0.68 13.64 13.16
N THR A 60 0.63 13.74 12.96
CA THR A 60 1.56 12.64 13.24
C THR A 60 1.70 12.37 14.74
N GLN A 61 1.33 11.17 15.19
CA GLN A 61 1.43 10.71 16.58
C GLN A 61 1.91 9.25 16.64
N GLN A 62 3.23 9.02 16.65
CA GLN A 62 3.82 7.66 16.57
C GLN A 62 3.37 6.72 17.69
N LYS A 63 3.37 7.17 18.94
CA LYS A 63 2.97 6.32 20.08
C LYS A 63 1.51 5.87 19.97
N LEU A 64 0.62 6.79 19.58
CA LEU A 64 -0.79 6.49 19.35
C LEU A 64 -0.96 5.54 18.16
N ALA A 65 -0.22 5.76 17.06
CA ALA A 65 -0.25 4.88 15.90
C ALA A 65 0.12 3.43 16.27
N GLN A 66 1.19 3.23 17.04
CA GLN A 66 1.61 1.91 17.51
C GLN A 66 0.57 1.26 18.43
N GLN A 67 -0.11 2.05 19.27
CA GLN A 67 -1.16 1.53 20.14
C GLN A 67 -2.43 1.15 19.35
N LEU A 68 -2.84 1.99 18.39
CA LEU A 68 -3.96 1.70 17.47
C LEU A 68 -3.67 0.46 16.61
N TRP A 69 -2.43 0.27 16.18
CA TRP A 69 -2.07 -0.90 15.39
C TRP A 69 -2.32 -2.22 16.14
N LYS A 70 -2.01 -2.22 17.45
CA LYS A 70 -2.17 -3.36 18.36
C LYS A 70 -3.63 -3.70 18.70
N THR A 71 -4.60 -2.85 18.35
CA THR A 71 -6.01 -3.17 18.59
C THR A 71 -6.57 -4.18 17.60
N GLU A 72 -5.82 -4.51 16.54
CA GLU A 72 -6.21 -5.38 15.43
C GLU A 72 -7.42 -4.90 14.60
N ASP A 73 -8.17 -3.92 15.09
CA ASP A 73 -9.23 -3.25 14.37
C ASP A 73 -8.73 -2.60 13.06
N THR A 74 -9.38 -2.92 11.95
CA THR A 74 -8.98 -2.47 10.62
C THR A 74 -9.06 -0.95 10.47
N ALA A 75 -10.09 -0.29 11.00
CA ALA A 75 -10.19 1.16 10.92
C ALA A 75 -9.09 1.85 11.75
N ALA A 76 -8.77 1.29 12.93
CA ALA A 76 -7.68 1.75 13.78
C ALA A 76 -6.32 1.59 13.10
N ARG A 77 -6.07 0.46 12.43
CA ARG A 77 -4.84 0.22 11.65
C ARG A 77 -4.72 1.15 10.45
N LEU A 78 -5.80 1.39 9.71
CA LEU A 78 -5.83 2.37 8.63
C LEU A 78 -5.52 3.79 9.14
N LEU A 79 -6.08 4.17 10.30
CA LEU A 79 -5.75 5.44 10.94
C LEU A 79 -4.29 5.48 11.38
N ALA A 80 -3.79 4.42 12.03
CA ALA A 80 -2.42 4.29 12.49
C ALA A 80 -1.40 4.56 11.37
N ILE A 81 -1.62 3.97 10.19
CA ILE A 81 -0.81 4.21 8.98
C ILE A 81 -0.80 5.71 8.64
N LEU A 82 -1.95 6.39 8.69
CA LEU A 82 -2.05 7.81 8.33
C LEU A 82 -1.37 8.76 9.34
N ILE A 83 -1.21 8.35 10.61
CA ILE A 83 -0.66 9.20 11.67
C ILE A 83 0.71 8.74 12.19
N CYS A 84 1.28 7.67 11.66
CA CYS A 84 2.62 7.21 12.03
C CYS A 84 3.73 8.10 11.45
N ARG A 85 4.97 7.84 11.89
CA ARG A 85 6.21 8.31 11.26
C ARG A 85 6.79 7.14 10.45
N PRO A 86 6.66 7.13 9.12
CA PRO A 86 7.10 6.00 8.29
C PRO A 86 8.54 5.54 8.53
N LYS A 87 9.47 6.49 8.72
CA LYS A 87 10.90 6.23 8.91
C LYS A 87 11.28 5.83 10.34
N ALA A 88 10.32 5.75 11.26
CA ALA A 88 10.58 5.41 12.65
C ALA A 88 10.41 3.92 12.96
N PHE A 89 9.87 3.13 12.02
CA PHE A 89 9.80 1.68 12.14
C PHE A 89 11.11 1.07 11.66
N ASP A 90 11.56 0.05 12.39
CA ASP A 90 12.67 -0.79 11.93
C ASP A 90 12.20 -1.84 10.89
N ARG A 91 13.15 -2.62 10.38
CA ARG A 91 12.91 -3.64 9.35
C ARG A 91 12.00 -4.75 9.84
N ASP A 92 12.20 -5.26 11.06
CA ASP A 92 11.47 -6.40 11.60
C ASP A 92 10.05 -5.99 12.01
N GLU A 93 9.87 -4.78 12.54
CA GLU A 93 8.56 -4.18 12.80
C GLU A 93 7.73 -4.09 11.52
N LEU A 94 8.32 -3.67 10.41
CA LEU A 94 7.60 -3.58 9.12
C LEU A 94 7.23 -4.94 8.56
N ASP A 95 8.09 -5.96 8.68
CA ASP A 95 7.77 -7.33 8.30
C ASP A 95 6.61 -7.89 9.12
N ALA A 96 6.66 -7.72 10.44
CA ALA A 96 5.58 -8.12 11.34
C ALA A 96 4.27 -7.40 11.00
N MET A 97 4.31 -6.07 10.81
CA MET A 97 3.14 -5.29 10.41
C MET A 97 2.56 -5.76 9.08
N LEU A 98 3.39 -6.11 8.09
CA LEU A 98 2.90 -6.62 6.81
C LEU A 98 2.15 -7.94 6.98
N ARG A 99 2.70 -8.87 7.76
CA ARG A 99 2.08 -10.18 8.05
C ARG A 99 0.81 -10.05 8.90
N GLU A 100 0.74 -9.02 9.73
CA GLU A 100 -0.46 -8.68 10.51
C GLU A 100 -1.54 -7.97 9.67
N ALA A 101 -1.19 -7.39 8.53
CA ALA A 101 -2.10 -6.64 7.65
C ALA A 101 -3.00 -7.58 6.82
N ARG A 102 -3.98 -8.19 7.51
CA ARG A 102 -4.88 -9.22 6.94
C ARG A 102 -5.74 -8.72 5.77
N THR A 103 -6.20 -7.47 5.83
CA THR A 103 -7.13 -6.94 4.82
C THR A 103 -6.38 -6.24 3.67
N PRO A 104 -6.88 -6.34 2.42
CA PRO A 104 -6.28 -5.70 1.26
C PRO A 104 -5.99 -4.20 1.45
N LYS A 105 -6.89 -3.45 2.08
CA LYS A 105 -6.71 -2.01 2.29
C LYS A 105 -5.56 -1.70 3.23
N VAL A 106 -5.48 -2.39 4.38
CA VAL A 106 -4.42 -2.17 5.37
C VAL A 106 -3.07 -2.51 4.76
N HIS A 107 -2.99 -3.64 4.05
CA HIS A 107 -1.79 -4.08 3.36
C HIS A 107 -1.32 -3.06 2.32
N ASP A 108 -2.22 -2.66 1.40
CA ASP A 108 -1.91 -1.67 0.36
C ASP A 108 -1.46 -0.33 0.95
N TRP A 109 -2.17 0.18 1.95
CA TRP A 109 -1.83 1.45 2.60
C TRP A 109 -0.53 1.38 3.38
N LEU A 110 -0.24 0.26 4.06
CA LEU A 110 1.01 0.05 4.77
C LEU A 110 2.19 0.14 3.78
N VAL A 111 2.13 -0.65 2.70
CA VAL A 111 3.18 -0.62 1.67
C VAL A 111 3.32 0.79 1.09
N ASN A 112 2.22 1.39 0.64
CA ASN A 112 2.27 2.65 -0.11
C ASN A 112 2.62 3.88 0.73
N TYR A 113 2.16 3.96 1.98
CA TYR A 113 2.33 5.16 2.80
C TYR A 113 3.46 5.06 3.80
N VAL A 114 3.86 3.84 4.18
CA VAL A 114 4.89 3.58 5.18
C VAL A 114 6.14 2.99 4.54
N VAL A 115 6.05 1.77 4.01
CA VAL A 115 7.23 0.99 3.60
C VAL A 115 8.01 1.68 2.47
N LYS A 116 7.32 2.16 1.43
CA LYS A 116 7.94 2.90 0.30
C LYS A 116 8.78 4.11 0.72
N LYS A 117 8.51 4.67 1.90
CA LYS A 117 9.20 5.87 2.43
C LYS A 117 10.26 5.53 3.48
N ASN A 118 10.38 4.26 3.87
CA ASN A 118 11.25 3.79 4.94
C ASN A 118 12.65 3.41 4.37
N PRO A 119 13.75 3.67 5.11
CA PRO A 119 15.10 3.29 4.68
C PRO A 119 15.30 1.79 4.42
N HIS A 120 14.52 0.90 5.05
CA HIS A 120 14.60 -0.55 4.89
C HIS A 120 13.85 -1.08 3.66
N CYS A 121 13.28 -0.21 2.82
CA CYS A 121 12.46 -0.59 1.67
C CYS A 121 13.16 -1.58 0.72
N GLU A 122 14.45 -1.39 0.41
CA GLU A 122 15.15 -2.28 -0.54
C GLU A 122 15.42 -3.67 0.06
N GLU A 123 15.79 -3.72 1.33
CA GLU A 123 15.99 -4.98 2.06
C GLU A 123 14.68 -5.78 2.15
N LEU A 124 13.58 -5.09 2.49
CA LEU A 124 12.24 -5.69 2.53
C LEU A 124 11.77 -6.13 1.14
N ARG A 125 12.04 -5.34 0.09
CA ARG A 125 11.70 -5.73 -1.29
C ARG A 125 12.33 -7.06 -1.67
N LEU A 126 13.63 -7.22 -1.41
CA LEU A 126 14.34 -8.48 -1.71
C LEU A 126 13.79 -9.64 -0.87
N ALA A 127 13.65 -9.45 0.44
CA ALA A 127 13.17 -10.50 1.34
C ALA A 127 11.73 -10.93 0.99
N TRP A 128 10.85 -9.97 0.72
CA TRP A 128 9.44 -10.26 0.42
C TRP A 128 9.26 -10.87 -0.96
N SER A 129 10.02 -10.44 -1.97
CA SER A 129 9.92 -11.03 -3.32
C SER A 129 10.24 -12.52 -3.38
N GLU A 130 10.98 -13.06 -2.41
CA GLU A 130 11.31 -14.49 -2.30
C GLU A 130 10.44 -15.23 -1.25
N ASP A 131 9.49 -14.54 -0.62
CA ASP A 131 8.66 -15.13 0.43
C ASP A 131 7.66 -16.15 -0.17
N PRO A 132 7.49 -17.33 0.44
CA PRO A 132 6.54 -18.33 -0.05
C PRO A 132 5.07 -17.93 0.12
N ASP A 133 4.76 -16.95 0.99
CA ASP A 133 3.42 -16.40 1.09
C ASP A 133 3.17 -15.41 -0.07
N PRO A 134 2.22 -15.71 -0.99
CA PRO A 134 1.94 -14.86 -2.14
C PRO A 134 1.45 -13.45 -1.74
N VAL A 135 0.87 -13.28 -0.55
CA VAL A 135 0.48 -11.96 -0.05
C VAL A 135 1.72 -11.13 0.27
N VAL A 136 2.71 -11.72 0.96
CA VAL A 136 3.97 -11.05 1.26
C VAL A 136 4.76 -10.80 -0.02
N ALA A 137 4.85 -11.79 -0.90
CA ALA A 137 5.47 -11.64 -2.22
C ALA A 137 4.87 -10.49 -3.02
N SER A 138 3.56 -10.31 -2.97
CA SER A 138 2.89 -9.19 -3.66
C SER A 138 3.39 -7.81 -3.19
N ALA A 139 3.78 -7.67 -1.91
CA ALA A 139 4.38 -6.44 -1.41
C ALA A 139 5.79 -6.23 -1.98
N GLY A 140 6.61 -7.29 -2.07
CA GLY A 140 7.91 -7.25 -2.74
C GLY A 140 7.81 -6.82 -4.21
N TRP A 141 6.83 -7.35 -4.94
CA TRP A 141 6.53 -6.92 -6.31
C TRP A 141 6.02 -5.48 -6.40
N ALA A 142 5.16 -5.04 -5.48
CA ALA A 142 4.68 -3.65 -5.43
C ALA A 142 5.82 -2.63 -5.16
N LEU A 143 6.82 -3.00 -4.38
CA LEU A 143 8.05 -2.22 -4.18
C LEU A 143 8.94 -2.26 -5.43
N THR A 144 9.01 -3.42 -6.10
CA THR A 144 9.75 -3.58 -7.37
C THR A 144 9.18 -2.68 -8.46
N THR A 145 7.85 -2.60 -8.62
CA THR A 145 7.21 -1.66 -9.55
C THR A 145 7.65 -0.22 -9.34
N GLU A 146 7.69 0.26 -8.09
CA GLU A 146 8.16 1.64 -7.82
C GLU A 146 9.64 1.82 -8.16
N ARG A 147 10.47 0.82 -7.86
CA ARG A 147 11.91 0.88 -8.16
C ARG A 147 12.16 0.92 -9.67
N VAL A 148 11.43 0.11 -10.46
CA VAL A 148 11.49 0.15 -11.93
C VAL A 148 11.23 1.56 -12.47
N ALA A 149 10.29 2.29 -11.87
CA ALA A 149 9.91 3.63 -12.31
C ALA A 149 10.89 4.72 -11.86
N LYS A 150 11.43 4.62 -10.64
CA LYS A 150 12.14 5.74 -9.98
C LYS A 150 13.64 5.57 -9.86
N LYS A 151 14.13 4.33 -9.68
CA LYS A 151 15.54 4.00 -9.37
C LYS A 151 15.91 2.63 -9.97
N PRO A 152 15.84 2.47 -11.30
CA PRO A 152 16.02 1.18 -11.96
C PRO A 152 17.46 0.67 -11.93
N GLU A 153 18.44 1.50 -11.57
CA GLU A 153 19.85 1.13 -11.57
C GLU A 153 20.10 -0.10 -10.68
N GLY A 154 20.73 -1.12 -11.25
CA GLY A 154 21.01 -2.38 -10.57
C GLY A 154 19.82 -3.35 -10.49
N LEU A 155 18.69 -3.09 -11.16
CA LEU A 155 17.67 -4.11 -11.42
C LEU A 155 18.05 -4.92 -12.67
N ASP A 156 17.88 -6.24 -12.59
CA ASP A 156 17.90 -7.12 -13.75
C ASP A 156 16.50 -7.20 -14.35
N LEU A 157 16.16 -6.23 -15.21
CA LEU A 157 14.83 -6.15 -15.83
C LEU A 157 14.55 -7.34 -16.76
N ALA A 158 15.58 -7.88 -17.41
CA ALA A 158 15.45 -9.06 -18.25
C ALA A 158 15.00 -10.27 -17.42
N ARG A 159 15.65 -10.50 -16.28
CA ARG A 159 15.27 -11.57 -15.34
C ARG A 159 13.89 -11.34 -14.74
N LEU A 160 13.52 -10.10 -14.40
CA LEU A 160 12.16 -9.82 -13.91
C LEU A 160 11.10 -10.21 -14.95
N LEU A 161 11.34 -9.93 -16.24
CA LEU A 161 10.46 -10.37 -17.32
C LEU A 161 10.42 -11.90 -17.46
N ASP A 162 11.55 -12.59 -17.29
CA ASP A 162 11.59 -14.06 -17.29
C ASP A 162 10.70 -14.66 -16.18
N VAL A 163 10.77 -14.10 -14.97
CA VAL A 163 9.95 -14.54 -13.83
C VAL A 163 8.47 -14.25 -14.07
N ILE A 164 8.14 -13.05 -14.55
CA ILE A 164 6.75 -12.69 -14.89
C ILE A 164 6.18 -13.64 -15.94
N GLU A 165 6.94 -13.91 -17.00
CA GLU A 165 6.54 -14.80 -18.08
C GLU A 165 6.28 -16.22 -17.59
N ALA A 166 7.10 -16.72 -16.66
CA ALA A 166 6.99 -18.08 -16.14
C ALA A 166 5.87 -18.24 -15.10
N GLU A 167 5.62 -17.24 -14.26
CA GLU A 167 4.85 -17.44 -13.02
C GLU A 167 3.54 -16.63 -12.95
N MET A 168 3.44 -15.46 -13.62
CA MET A 168 2.35 -14.50 -13.38
C MET A 168 0.96 -15.08 -13.67
N LYS A 169 0.84 -15.94 -14.69
CA LYS A 169 -0.44 -16.51 -15.12
C LYS A 169 -1.09 -17.37 -14.05
N ASP A 170 -0.30 -18.09 -13.28
CA ASP A 170 -0.76 -19.03 -12.25
C ASP A 170 -0.65 -18.45 -10.83
N ALA A 171 -0.11 -17.23 -10.69
CA ALA A 171 0.00 -16.54 -9.42
C ALA A 171 -1.39 -16.17 -8.85
N PRO A 172 -1.58 -16.19 -7.51
CA PRO A 172 -2.81 -15.74 -6.88
C PRO A 172 -3.10 -14.25 -7.16
N ASP A 173 -4.38 -13.87 -7.18
CA ASP A 173 -4.88 -12.57 -7.65
C ASP A 173 -4.03 -11.34 -7.25
N ARG A 174 -3.66 -11.22 -5.97
CA ARG A 174 -2.89 -10.07 -5.48
C ARG A 174 -1.46 -10.05 -6.02
N LEU A 175 -0.82 -11.22 -6.05
CA LEU A 175 0.53 -11.36 -6.60
C LEU A 175 0.50 -11.17 -8.12
N GLN A 176 -0.46 -11.78 -8.81
CA GLN A 176 -0.67 -11.61 -10.25
C GLN A 176 -0.88 -10.14 -10.61
N TRP A 177 -1.68 -9.40 -9.85
CA TRP A 177 -1.86 -7.96 -10.03
C TRP A 177 -0.55 -7.19 -9.89
N ALA A 178 0.23 -7.48 -8.84
CA ALA A 178 1.51 -6.81 -8.61
C ALA A 178 2.53 -7.10 -9.73
N MET A 179 2.63 -8.35 -10.17
CA MET A 179 3.48 -8.77 -11.30
C MET A 179 3.04 -8.11 -12.62
N ASN A 180 1.73 -8.07 -12.91
CA ASN A 180 1.20 -7.40 -14.11
C ASN A 180 1.51 -5.89 -14.09
N HIS A 181 1.42 -5.26 -12.92
CA HIS A 181 1.80 -3.86 -12.78
C HIS A 181 3.31 -3.66 -12.99
N THR A 182 4.17 -4.55 -12.50
CA THR A 182 5.61 -4.51 -12.79
C THR A 182 5.88 -4.69 -14.29
N LEU A 183 5.21 -5.64 -14.95
CA LEU A 183 5.30 -5.85 -16.40
C LEU A 183 4.97 -4.58 -17.18
N ALA A 184 3.82 -3.97 -16.85
CA ALA A 184 3.38 -2.73 -17.47
C ALA A 184 4.40 -1.60 -17.23
N GLN A 185 4.87 -1.44 -15.99
CA GLN A 185 5.83 -0.41 -15.64
C GLN A 185 7.17 -0.56 -16.36
N ILE A 186 7.66 -1.80 -16.53
CA ILE A 186 8.86 -2.08 -17.33
C ILE A 186 8.63 -1.61 -18.77
N GLY A 187 7.51 -2.01 -19.39
CA GLY A 187 7.22 -1.64 -20.78
C GLY A 187 6.96 -0.14 -21.00
N ILE A 188 6.46 0.56 -19.99
CA ILE A 188 6.23 2.02 -20.05
C ILE A 188 7.57 2.75 -20.02
N GLU A 189 8.38 2.50 -18.97
CA GLU A 189 9.57 3.31 -18.67
C GLU A 189 10.81 2.90 -19.46
N HIS A 190 10.91 1.64 -19.86
CA HIS A 190 12.13 1.09 -20.46
C HIS A 190 11.88 0.65 -21.91
N ALA A 191 12.14 1.57 -22.84
CA ALA A 191 11.84 1.39 -24.26
C ALA A 191 12.48 0.13 -24.88
N GLU A 192 13.67 -0.24 -24.42
CA GLU A 192 14.39 -1.44 -24.87
C GLU A 192 13.66 -2.75 -24.52
N TYR A 193 12.86 -2.77 -23.45
CA TYR A 193 12.09 -3.94 -22.99
C TYR A 193 10.62 -3.92 -23.41
N ARG A 194 10.15 -2.81 -23.99
CA ARG A 194 8.72 -2.58 -24.27
C ARG A 194 8.08 -3.64 -25.15
N ALA A 195 8.74 -4.00 -26.26
CA ALA A 195 8.22 -5.00 -27.18
C ALA A 195 8.07 -6.36 -26.47
N ARG A 196 9.05 -6.73 -25.64
CA ARG A 196 9.02 -7.96 -24.85
C ARG A 196 7.90 -7.93 -23.81
N ALA A 197 7.71 -6.81 -23.11
CA ALA A 197 6.66 -6.69 -22.10
C ALA A 197 5.24 -6.80 -22.71
N ILE A 198 5.03 -6.21 -23.90
CA ILE A 198 3.77 -6.33 -24.65
C ILE A 198 3.54 -7.79 -25.07
N ASP A 199 4.53 -8.45 -25.66
CA ASP A 199 4.42 -9.85 -26.10
C ASP A 199 4.05 -10.79 -24.94
N ILE A 200 4.69 -10.63 -23.77
CA ILE A 200 4.33 -11.38 -22.56
C ILE A 200 2.86 -11.13 -22.18
N GLY A 201 2.43 -9.86 -22.16
CA GLY A 201 1.05 -9.50 -21.85
C GLY A 201 0.03 -10.13 -22.81
N GLU A 202 0.31 -10.10 -24.11
CA GLU A 202 -0.54 -10.68 -25.16
C GLU A 202 -0.65 -12.21 -25.06
N ARG A 203 0.47 -12.90 -24.75
CA ARG A 203 0.46 -14.37 -24.60
C ARG A 203 -0.21 -14.83 -23.31
N LEU A 204 0.04 -14.13 -22.20
CA LEU A 204 -0.49 -14.53 -20.90
C LEU A 204 -1.96 -14.14 -20.70
N ARG A 205 -2.41 -13.04 -21.34
CA ARG A 205 -3.80 -12.55 -21.31
C ARG A 205 -4.34 -12.25 -19.90
N VAL A 206 -3.42 -12.01 -18.96
CA VAL A 206 -3.74 -11.66 -17.56
C VAL A 206 -4.46 -10.31 -17.53
N LEU A 207 -5.63 -10.27 -16.87
CA LEU A 207 -6.50 -9.08 -16.75
C LEU A 207 -7.05 -8.50 -18.07
N GLU A 208 -7.06 -9.26 -19.16
CA GLU A 208 -7.62 -8.82 -20.45
C GLU A 208 -9.09 -8.43 -20.34
N ASP A 209 -9.89 -9.25 -19.64
CA ASP A 209 -11.33 -9.05 -19.46
C ASP A 209 -11.67 -8.23 -18.19
N TYR A 210 -10.68 -7.56 -17.58
CA TYR A 210 -10.91 -6.83 -16.33
C TYR A 210 -11.93 -5.69 -16.54
N PRO A 211 -13.02 -5.63 -15.73
CA PRO A 211 -14.04 -4.60 -15.86
C PRO A 211 -13.45 -3.20 -15.72
N THR A 212 -13.37 -2.47 -16.83
CA THR A 212 -12.79 -1.13 -16.90
C THR A 212 -13.88 -0.10 -17.12
N PRO A 213 -14.16 0.80 -16.15
CA PRO A 213 -15.15 1.85 -16.32
C PRO A 213 -14.81 2.80 -17.49
N PRO A 214 -15.81 3.52 -18.04
CA PRO A 214 -15.57 4.53 -19.06
C PRO A 214 -14.52 5.56 -18.61
N ASN A 215 -13.67 5.99 -19.54
CA ASN A 215 -12.56 6.94 -19.33
C ASN A 215 -11.43 6.44 -18.42
N CYS A 216 -11.43 5.18 -18.00
CA CYS A 216 -10.29 4.53 -17.34
C CYS A 216 -9.44 3.76 -18.35
N THR A 217 -8.14 3.64 -18.08
CA THR A 217 -7.24 2.78 -18.85
C THR A 217 -7.35 1.35 -18.30
N SER A 218 -7.52 0.36 -19.19
CA SER A 218 -7.55 -1.06 -18.80
C SER A 218 -6.22 -1.46 -18.13
N PRO A 219 -6.24 -2.30 -17.08
CA PRO A 219 -5.02 -2.83 -16.46
C PRO A 219 -4.36 -3.93 -17.30
N PHE A 220 -4.96 -4.36 -18.41
CA PHE A 220 -4.34 -5.30 -19.34
C PHE A 220 -3.02 -4.71 -19.88
N ALA A 221 -1.89 -5.35 -19.57
CA ALA A 221 -0.57 -4.75 -19.78
C ALA A 221 -0.34 -4.18 -21.21
N PRO A 222 -0.68 -4.86 -22.31
CA PRO A 222 -0.51 -4.31 -23.65
C PRO A 222 -1.28 -3.00 -23.89
N ILE A 223 -2.54 -2.93 -23.45
CA ILE A 223 -3.35 -1.70 -23.56
C ILE A 223 -2.77 -0.61 -22.68
N TRP A 224 -2.42 -0.96 -21.43
CA TRP A 224 -1.91 -0.01 -20.46
C TRP A 224 -0.59 0.62 -20.91
N ILE A 225 0.38 -0.20 -21.34
CA ILE A 225 1.68 0.24 -21.83
C ILE A 225 1.51 1.22 -22.99
N ASN A 226 0.76 0.83 -24.02
CA ASN A 226 0.57 1.65 -25.21
C ASN A 226 -0.10 2.99 -24.89
N GLU A 227 -1.12 3.00 -24.02
CA GLU A 227 -1.82 4.22 -23.64
C GLU A 227 -0.91 5.18 -22.83
N MET A 228 -0.12 4.65 -21.90
CA MET A 228 0.78 5.49 -21.09
C MET A 228 1.93 6.07 -21.91
N VAL A 229 2.54 5.27 -22.80
CA VAL A 229 3.58 5.75 -23.72
C VAL A 229 3.02 6.82 -24.67
N ARG A 230 1.80 6.63 -25.19
CA ARG A 230 1.12 7.65 -26.01
C ARG A 230 0.93 8.96 -25.24
N ARG A 231 0.55 8.91 -23.97
CA ARG A 231 0.40 10.11 -23.12
C ARG A 231 1.73 10.81 -22.87
N GLN A 232 2.80 10.06 -22.61
CA GLN A 232 4.14 10.62 -22.40
C GLN A 232 4.66 11.35 -23.64
N ASN A 233 4.39 10.84 -24.84
CA ASN A 233 4.81 11.48 -26.09
C ASN A 233 3.98 12.72 -26.48
N ASN A 234 2.81 12.90 -25.87
CA ASN A 234 1.89 14.01 -26.15
C ASN A 234 1.92 15.12 -25.07
N ALA A 235 2.73 14.93 -24.02
CA ALA A 235 2.90 15.88 -22.91
C ALA A 235 4.14 16.74 -23.14
#